data_AF-A0A957N8A4-F1
#
_entry.id   AF-A0A957N8A4-F1
#
_cell.length_a   1.000
_cell.length_b   1.000
_cell.length_c   1.000
_cell.angle_alpha   90.00
_cell.angle_beta   90.00
_cell.angle_gamma   90.00
#
_symmetry.space_group_name_H-M   'P 1'
#
loop_
_entity.id
_entity.type
_entity.pdbx_description
1 polymer ?
#
loop_
_entity_poly.entity_id
_entity_poly.type
_entity_poly.pdbx_seq_one_letter_code
_entity_poly.pdbx_strand_id
1 'polypeptide(L)'
;MTGTRETVAASTPTHDGAIAADQPATRDAAFAAFTRQYPGFDHAALADLRARQYARLDATDQVYLDYTGGGLHGLEQVQTHMAMLTEHVLGNPHSHNPTSLAMTDRVEHARAYVLRYFNADPDEYI
;
A
#
# COMPACT_ATOMS: atom_id res chain seq x y z
N MET A 1 41.75 -23.21 33.58
CA MET A 1 40.76 -22.12 33.62
C MET A 1 39.84 -22.29 32.42
N THR A 2 38.75 -23.01 32.65
CA THR A 2 37.71 -23.34 31.66
C THR A 2 36.79 -22.13 31.52
N GLY A 3 36.73 -21.55 30.31
CA GLY A 3 35.87 -20.42 30.00
C GLY A 3 34.41 -20.85 29.86
N THR A 4 33.55 -20.29 30.69
CA THR A 4 32.09 -20.44 30.61
C THR A 4 31.59 -19.67 29.39
N ARG A 5 30.98 -20.36 28.42
CA ARG A 5 30.20 -19.73 27.36
C ARG A 5 28.85 -19.34 27.93
N GLU A 6 28.58 -18.04 28.07
CA GLU A 6 27.23 -17.52 28.26
C GLU A 6 26.46 -17.65 26.93
N THR A 7 25.52 -18.58 26.89
CA THR A 7 24.46 -18.62 25.88
C THR A 7 23.49 -17.49 26.16
N VAL A 8 23.53 -16.43 25.36
CA VAL A 8 22.43 -15.44 25.30
C VAL A 8 21.23 -16.14 24.68
N ALA A 9 20.22 -16.44 25.51
CA ALA A 9 18.94 -16.90 25.03
C ALA A 9 18.27 -15.76 24.26
N ALA A 10 18.15 -15.92 22.94
CA ALA A 10 17.31 -15.05 22.13
C ALA A 10 15.86 -15.23 22.61
N SER A 11 15.30 -14.20 23.23
CA SER A 11 13.88 -14.16 23.58
C SER A 11 13.07 -14.01 22.30
N THR A 12 12.63 -15.14 21.75
CA THR A 12 11.60 -15.19 20.71
C THR A 12 10.33 -14.54 21.27
N PRO A 13 9.73 -13.50 20.65
CA PRO A 13 8.44 -13.02 21.06
C PRO A 13 7.41 -14.07 20.68
N THR A 14 6.94 -14.82 21.68
CA THR A 14 5.82 -15.75 21.56
C THR A 14 4.58 -14.96 21.15
N HIS A 15 4.06 -15.23 19.95
CA HIS A 15 2.69 -14.87 19.55
C HIS A 15 1.65 -15.75 20.29
N ASP A 16 1.82 -15.91 21.61
CA ASP A 16 0.76 -16.41 22.49
C ASP A 16 0.04 -15.20 23.09
N GLY A 17 -0.60 -14.44 22.20
CA GLY A 17 -1.64 -13.52 22.57
C GLY A 17 -2.90 -14.33 22.81
N ALA A 18 -3.06 -14.87 24.02
CA ALA A 18 -4.37 -15.25 24.52
C ALA A 18 -5.33 -14.09 24.19
N ILE A 19 -6.38 -14.37 23.42
CA ILE A 19 -7.41 -13.39 23.10
C ILE A 19 -8.06 -13.06 24.45
N ALA A 20 -7.63 -11.96 25.07
CA ALA A 20 -8.07 -11.57 26.40
C ALA A 20 -9.60 -11.46 26.40
N ALA A 21 -10.22 -11.99 27.44
CA ALA A 21 -11.66 -12.23 27.60
C ALA A 21 -12.50 -10.95 27.82
N ASP A 22 -12.18 -9.85 27.15
CA ASP A 22 -12.99 -8.64 27.13
C ASP A 22 -13.11 -8.11 25.69
N GLN A 23 -13.77 -8.90 24.86
CA GLN A 23 -14.05 -8.51 23.49
C GLN A 23 -15.23 -7.52 23.51
N PRO A 24 -15.07 -6.31 23.00
CA PRO A 24 -16.12 -5.30 23.01
C PRO A 24 -17.39 -5.85 22.38
N ALA A 25 -18.52 -5.73 23.08
CA ALA A 25 -19.79 -6.35 22.72
C ALA A 25 -20.33 -5.93 21.34
N THR A 26 -19.85 -4.80 20.80
CA THR A 26 -20.21 -4.30 19.48
C THR A 26 -18.99 -3.71 18.76
N ARG A 27 -19.08 -3.67 17.42
CA ARG A 27 -18.09 -2.98 16.57
C ARG A 27 -17.87 -1.53 17.00
N ASP A 28 -18.94 -0.82 17.36
CA ASP A 28 -18.87 0.59 17.72
C ASP A 28 -18.16 0.79 19.07
N ALA A 29 -18.39 -0.10 20.04
CA ALA A 29 -17.64 -0.10 21.29
C ALA A 29 -16.15 -0.41 21.06
N ALA A 30 -15.85 -1.35 20.17
CA ALA A 30 -14.48 -1.69 19.77
C ALA A 30 -13.77 -0.50 19.14
N PHE A 31 -14.46 0.15 18.20
CA PHE A 31 -13.94 1.32 17.50
C PHE A 31 -13.70 2.49 18.45
N ALA A 32 -14.64 2.77 19.35
CA ALA A 32 -14.48 3.83 20.36
C ALA A 32 -13.29 3.56 21.31
N ALA A 33 -13.08 2.31 21.73
CA ALA A 33 -11.92 1.93 22.52
C ALA A 33 -10.61 2.13 21.74
N PHE A 34 -10.59 1.69 20.48
CA PHE A 34 -9.45 1.87 19.58
C PHE A 34 -9.09 3.34 19.37
N THR A 35 -10.05 4.21 19.04
CA THR A 35 -9.79 5.65 18.83
C THR A 35 -9.28 6.34 20.10
N ARG A 36 -9.74 5.92 21.29
CA ARG A 36 -9.18 6.43 22.55
C ARG A 36 -7.73 5.99 22.76
N GLN A 37 -7.40 4.74 22.41
CA GLN A 37 -6.05 4.21 22.55
C GLN A 37 -5.08 4.81 21.50
N TYR A 38 -5.58 5.14 20.31
CA TYR A 38 -4.79 5.66 19.19
C TYR A 38 -5.34 7.02 18.73
N PRO A 39 -5.13 8.11 19.49
CA PRO A 39 -5.70 9.41 19.18
C PRO A 39 -5.17 10.04 17.88
N GLY A 40 -4.03 9.56 17.37
CA GLY A 40 -3.48 9.97 16.07
C GLY A 40 -4.08 9.23 14.87
N PHE A 41 -4.99 8.28 15.08
CA PHE A 41 -5.64 7.56 14.00
C PHE A 41 -6.71 8.42 13.34
N ASP A 42 -6.42 8.91 12.13
CA ASP A 42 -7.36 9.71 11.35
C ASP A 42 -8.36 8.83 10.58
N HIS A 43 -9.40 8.40 11.30
CA HIS A 43 -10.50 7.67 10.69
C HIS A 43 -11.24 8.49 9.61
N ALA A 44 -11.34 9.81 9.77
CA ALA A 44 -12.07 10.65 8.85
C ALA A 44 -11.40 10.68 7.47
N ALA A 45 -10.07 10.80 7.44
CA ALA A 45 -9.30 10.73 6.20
C ALA A 45 -9.44 9.35 5.50
N LEU A 46 -9.44 8.25 6.26
CA LEU A 46 -9.63 6.91 5.69
C LEU A 46 -11.06 6.70 5.15
N ALA A 47 -12.06 7.20 5.86
CA ALA A 47 -13.45 7.15 5.41
C ALA A 47 -13.65 7.97 4.12
N ASP A 48 -13.07 9.16 4.04
CA ASP A 48 -13.07 9.98 2.83
C ASP A 48 -12.35 9.30 1.65
N LEU A 49 -11.16 8.73 1.90
CA LEU A 49 -10.43 7.95 0.89
C LEU A 49 -11.26 6.77 0.39
N ARG A 50 -11.92 6.02 1.28
CA ARG A 50 -12.81 4.91 0.92
C ARG A 50 -13.97 5.40 0.06
N ALA A 51 -14.64 6.46 0.47
CA ALA A 51 -15.77 7.03 -0.26
C ALA A 51 -15.38 7.52 -1.66
N ARG A 52 -14.18 8.08 -1.85
CA ARG A 52 -13.72 8.59 -3.15
C ARG A 52 -13.12 7.53 -4.06
N GLN A 53 -12.28 6.65 -3.53
CA GLN A 53 -11.47 5.73 -4.34
C GLN A 53 -11.98 4.29 -4.35
N TYR A 54 -12.78 3.90 -3.35
CA TYR A 54 -13.18 2.52 -3.10
C TYR A 54 -14.68 2.34 -2.86
N ALA A 55 -15.53 3.30 -3.26
CA ALA A 55 -16.98 3.29 -3.05
C ALA A 55 -17.69 2.01 -3.51
N ARG A 56 -17.11 1.29 -4.49
CA ARG A 56 -17.62 0.01 -4.97
C ARG A 56 -17.72 -1.06 -3.88
N LEU A 57 -16.89 -1.01 -2.85
CA LEU A 57 -16.98 -1.92 -1.71
C LEU A 57 -18.30 -1.73 -0.96
N ASP A 58 -18.70 -0.48 -0.73
CA ASP A 58 -19.96 -0.17 -0.03
C ASP A 58 -21.17 -0.40 -0.94
N ALA A 59 -21.07 -0.04 -2.21
CA ALA A 59 -22.14 -0.25 -3.20
C ALA A 59 -22.45 -1.74 -3.44
N THR A 60 -21.52 -2.63 -3.13
CA THR A 60 -21.67 -4.09 -3.31
C THR A 60 -21.71 -4.87 -2.00
N ASP A 61 -21.69 -4.18 -0.86
CA ASP A 61 -21.66 -4.78 0.48
C ASP A 61 -20.52 -5.79 0.67
N GLN A 62 -19.31 -5.43 0.23
CA GLN A 62 -18.13 -6.28 0.28
C GLN A 62 -17.09 -5.83 1.31
N VAL A 63 -16.55 -6.80 2.04
CA VAL A 63 -15.39 -6.64 2.93
C VAL A 63 -14.21 -7.39 2.31
N TYR A 64 -13.19 -6.65 1.88
CA TYR A 64 -12.00 -7.21 1.26
C TYR A 64 -10.88 -7.35 2.30
N LEU A 65 -10.55 -8.58 2.69
CA LEU A 65 -9.50 -8.89 3.68
C LEU A 65 -8.27 -9.58 3.07
N ASP A 66 -8.26 -9.88 1.77
CA ASP A 66 -7.18 -10.57 1.07
C ASP A 66 -6.12 -9.61 0.48
N TYR A 67 -5.78 -8.55 1.22
CA TYR A 67 -4.87 -7.50 0.73
C TYR A 67 -3.42 -7.98 0.57
N THR A 68 -3.07 -9.09 1.21
CA THR A 68 -1.75 -9.74 1.08
C THR A 68 -1.58 -10.41 -0.28
N GLY A 69 -2.67 -10.86 -0.91
CA GLY A 69 -2.65 -11.39 -2.27
C GLY A 69 -2.57 -10.29 -3.33
N GLY A 70 -3.17 -9.12 -3.05
CA GLY A 70 -3.06 -7.94 -3.89
C GLY A 70 -3.87 -6.77 -3.38
N GLY A 71 -3.39 -5.54 -3.63
CA GLY A 71 -4.16 -4.34 -3.31
C GLY A 71 -5.29 -4.11 -4.31
N LEU A 72 -6.39 -3.51 -3.84
CA LEU A 72 -7.43 -2.98 -4.72
C LEU A 72 -6.94 -1.70 -5.39
N HIS A 73 -7.20 -1.54 -6.70
CA HIS A 73 -6.99 -0.27 -7.38
C HIS A 73 -8.00 0.79 -6.91
N GLY A 74 -7.56 2.04 -6.82
CA GLY A 74 -8.45 3.19 -6.65
C GLY A 74 -9.18 3.52 -7.97
N LEU A 75 -10.32 4.19 -7.87
CA LEU A 75 -11.10 4.64 -9.04
C LEU A 75 -10.26 5.56 -9.95
N GLU A 76 -9.56 6.51 -9.35
CA GLU A 76 -8.76 7.49 -10.10
C GLU A 76 -7.61 6.82 -10.86
N GLN A 77 -6.97 5.80 -10.27
CA GLN A 77 -5.92 5.05 -10.95
C GLN A 77 -6.41 4.45 -12.28
N VAL A 78 -7.62 3.89 -12.29
CA VAL A 78 -8.24 3.34 -13.50
C VAL A 78 -8.56 4.45 -14.48
N GLN A 79 -9.19 5.54 -14.02
CA GLN A 79 -9.59 6.65 -14.87
C GLN A 79 -8.38 7.33 -15.54
N THR A 80 -7.33 7.63 -14.78
CA THR A 80 -6.10 8.22 -15.30
C THR A 80 -5.39 7.29 -16.29
N HIS A 81 -5.36 5.98 -16.01
CA HIS A 81 -4.75 5.02 -16.94
C HIS A 81 -5.53 4.92 -18.25
N MET A 82 -6.87 4.88 -18.18
CA MET A 82 -7.73 4.89 -19.36
C MET A 82 -7.54 6.16 -20.18
N ALA A 83 -7.57 7.34 -19.54
CA ALA A 83 -7.33 8.62 -20.21
C ALA A 83 -5.96 8.64 -20.92
N MET A 84 -4.91 8.16 -20.24
CA MET A 84 -3.58 8.06 -20.84
C MET A 84 -3.57 7.22 -22.12
N LEU A 85 -4.24 6.06 -22.13
CA LEU A 85 -4.30 5.18 -23.29
C LEU A 85 -5.20 5.72 -24.41
N THR A 86 -6.28 6.43 -24.09
CA THR A 86 -7.22 6.95 -25.10
C THR A 86 -6.79 8.28 -25.71
N GLU A 87 -6.01 9.08 -24.98
CA GLU A 87 -5.60 10.42 -25.41
C GLU A 87 -4.23 10.45 -26.09
N HIS A 88 -3.43 9.38 -25.95
CA HIS A 88 -2.06 9.34 -26.45
C HIS A 88 -1.83 8.13 -27.36
N VAL A 89 -1.09 8.33 -28.45
CA VAL A 89 -0.52 7.24 -29.23
C VAL A 89 0.86 6.93 -28.68
N LEU A 90 0.99 5.81 -27.98
CA LEU A 90 2.24 5.39 -27.35
C LEU A 90 2.84 4.22 -28.13
N GLY A 91 4.01 4.46 -28.72
CA GLY A 91 4.75 3.46 -29.47
C GLY A 91 5.71 2.68 -28.58
N ASN A 92 6.30 1.62 -29.12
CA ASN A 92 7.47 1.00 -28.48
C ASN A 92 8.57 2.07 -28.29
N PRO A 93 9.24 2.13 -27.13
CA PRO A 93 10.40 3.02 -26.95
C PRO A 93 11.51 2.74 -27.98
N HIS A 94 12.57 3.57 -27.96
CA HIS A 94 13.83 3.34 -28.70
C HIS A 94 13.89 3.83 -30.16
N SER A 95 12.98 4.72 -30.58
CA SER A 95 13.10 5.42 -31.86
C SER A 95 12.87 6.92 -31.70
N HIS A 96 13.25 7.69 -32.71
CA HIS A 96 12.97 9.13 -32.79
C HIS A 96 11.53 9.44 -33.24
N ASN A 97 10.67 8.42 -33.43
CA ASN A 97 9.26 8.66 -33.70
C ASN A 97 8.63 9.37 -32.48
N PRO A 98 7.82 10.42 -32.68
CA PRO A 98 7.11 11.10 -31.60
C PRO A 98 6.39 10.15 -30.62
N THR A 99 5.78 9.07 -31.10
CA THR A 99 5.06 8.11 -30.24
C THR A 99 6.00 7.24 -29.41
N SER A 100 7.20 6.94 -29.93
CA SER A 100 8.27 6.25 -29.21
C SER A 100 8.89 7.14 -28.13
N LEU A 101 9.11 8.42 -28.43
CA LEU A 101 9.64 9.39 -27.46
C LEU A 101 8.65 9.59 -26.30
N ALA A 102 7.36 9.78 -26.61
CA ALA A 102 6.32 9.94 -25.59
C ALA A 102 6.17 8.72 -24.65
N MET A 103 6.45 7.51 -25.15
CA MET A 103 6.53 6.31 -24.30
C MET A 103 7.83 6.26 -23.50
N THR A 104 8.97 6.61 -24.11
CA THR A 104 10.27 6.68 -23.44
C THR A 104 10.20 7.58 -22.22
N ASP A 105 9.65 8.80 -22.35
CA ASP A 105 9.49 9.74 -21.25
C ASP A 105 8.65 9.16 -20.09
N ARG A 106 7.59 8.40 -20.41
CA ARG A 106 6.74 7.75 -19.40
C ARG A 106 7.46 6.62 -18.68
N VAL A 107 8.24 5.82 -19.40
CA VAL A 107 9.06 4.75 -18.81
C VAL A 107 10.10 5.34 -17.87
N GLU A 108 10.78 6.41 -18.27
CA GLU A 108 11.76 7.09 -17.41
C GLU A 108 11.12 7.73 -16.18
N HIS A 109 9.93 8.33 -16.31
CA HIS A 109 9.17 8.80 -15.15
C HIS A 109 8.78 7.66 -14.19
N ALA A 110 8.34 6.51 -14.71
CA ALA A 110 8.01 5.35 -13.90
C ALA A 110 9.24 4.81 -13.15
N ARG A 111 10.38 4.70 -13.84
CA ARG A 111 11.66 4.32 -13.23
C ARG A 111 12.05 5.26 -12.11
N ALA A 112 12.07 6.57 -12.37
CA ALA A 112 12.41 7.58 -11.37
C ALA A 112 11.46 7.55 -10.17
N TYR A 113 10.17 7.28 -10.38
CA TYR A 113 9.21 7.13 -9.29
C TYR A 113 9.53 5.92 -8.40
N VAL A 114 9.79 4.76 -9.00
CA VAL A 114 10.13 3.53 -8.27
C VAL A 114 11.41 3.72 -7.46
N LEU A 115 12.46 4.28 -8.06
CA LEU A 115 13.72 4.54 -7.36
C LEU A 115 13.52 5.47 -6.15
N ARG A 116 12.79 6.58 -6.33
CA ARG A 116 12.47 7.48 -5.21
C ARG A 116 11.65 6.79 -4.11
N TYR A 117 10.68 5.96 -4.48
CA TYR A 117 9.85 5.25 -3.51
C TYR A 117 10.68 4.33 -2.62
N PHE A 118 11.66 3.64 -3.20
CA PHE A 118 12.58 2.77 -2.45
C PHE A 118 13.82 3.49 -1.90
N ASN A 119 13.95 4.81 -2.10
CA ASN A 119 15.15 5.58 -1.78
C ASN A 119 16.43 4.92 -2.34
N ALA A 120 16.34 4.45 -3.59
CA ALA A 120 17.41 3.76 -4.30
C ALA A 120 18.24 4.74 -5.13
N ASP A 121 19.54 4.46 -5.26
CA ASP A 121 20.46 5.25 -6.07
C ASP A 121 20.24 4.96 -7.58
N PRO A 122 19.91 5.96 -8.41
CA PRO A 122 19.77 5.75 -9.85
C PRO A 122 21.05 5.24 -10.53
N ASP A 123 22.24 5.54 -10.01
CA ASP A 123 23.50 5.11 -10.61
C ASP A 123 23.81 3.62 -10.33
N GLU A 124 23.17 3.03 -9.31
CA GLU A 124 23.25 1.60 -8.98
C GLU A 124 22.30 0.76 -9.85
N TYR A 125 21.14 1.32 -10.24
CA TYR A 125 20.05 0.60 -10.91
C TYR A 125 19.76 1.14 -12.33
N ILE A 126 20.76 0.99 -13.22
CA ILE A 126 20.70 1.35 -14.65
C ILE A 126 19.90 0.31 -15.45
#